data_AF-A0A7Y6QLK5-F1
#
_entry.id   AF-A0A7Y6QLK5-F1
#
_cell.length_a   1.000
_cell.length_b   1.000
_cell.length_c   1.000
_cell.angle_alpha   90.00
_cell.angle_beta   90.00
_cell.angle_gamma   90.00
#
_symmetry.space_group_name_H-M   'P 1'
#
loop_
_entity.id
_entity.type
_entity.pdbx_description
1 polymer ?
#
loop_
_entity_poly.entity_id
_entity_poly.type
_entity_poly.pdbx_seq_one_letter_code
_entity_poly.pdbx_strand_id
1 'polypeptide(L)'
;MLSRSRFNPIYKASKRELRLLTVVRRNYEYEHQYGLHLEGKAIQGFRPADSRSKFLESFHRLLRMLTTFYRQDDDTTVKADAFPILNGLKEVHLILSEGAHNQYGDLPSVARIEMLMQQWILSRPEFREFLPTRTMVAYPEPWMDCVDAMKKVQGWSDTSVVHFRNLAVFGEQLLLSIRFGHWSDVVEPTSAFNWARFWRPQVQGYIHAYWAVTAIYLHDGEDGPVNATLPSVLLRQRLDNQRRRV
;
A
#
# COMPACT_ATOMS: atom_id res chain seq x y z
N MET A 1 41.34 -20.73 31.41
CA MET A 1 40.42 -21.80 31.85
C MET A 1 39.04 -21.49 31.28
N LEU A 2 38.51 -22.41 30.46
CA LEU A 2 37.40 -22.22 29.53
C LEU A 2 36.05 -21.97 30.23
N SER A 3 35.39 -20.84 29.96
CA SER A 3 33.92 -20.75 30.08
C SER A 3 33.33 -20.64 28.68
N ARG A 4 33.06 -21.81 28.08
CA ARG A 4 32.22 -21.94 26.89
C ARG A 4 30.79 -21.57 27.28
N SER A 5 30.46 -20.28 27.25
CA SER A 5 29.09 -19.84 27.00
C SER A 5 28.73 -20.28 25.58
N ARG A 6 28.29 -21.53 25.43
CA ARG A 6 27.59 -22.01 24.23
C ARG A 6 26.31 -21.18 24.12
N PHE A 7 26.44 -20.05 23.44
CA PHE A 7 25.33 -19.23 22.95
C PHE A 7 24.45 -20.15 22.11
N ASN A 8 23.39 -20.68 22.73
CA ASN A 8 22.49 -21.60 22.09
C ASN A 8 21.70 -20.82 21.01
N PRO A 9 21.87 -21.12 19.71
CA PRO A 9 21.15 -20.42 18.63
C PRO A 9 19.64 -20.56 18.77
N ILE A 10 19.16 -21.60 19.46
CA ILE A 10 17.74 -21.85 19.75
C ILE A 10 17.18 -20.81 20.75
N TYR A 11 17.99 -20.32 21.70
CA TYR A 11 17.57 -19.23 22.61
C TYR A 11 17.53 -17.86 21.91
N LYS A 12 18.36 -17.64 20.88
CA LYS A 12 18.24 -16.47 19.99
C LYS A 12 17.07 -16.60 19.02
N ALA A 13 16.75 -17.81 18.54
CA ALA A 13 15.61 -18.07 17.68
C ALA A 13 14.28 -17.87 18.43
N SER A 14 14.13 -18.41 19.64
CA SER A 14 12.91 -18.26 20.47
C SER A 14 12.61 -16.82 20.86
N LYS A 15 13.63 -15.99 21.20
CA LYS A 15 13.44 -14.54 21.39
C LYS A 15 13.11 -13.77 20.11
N ARG A 16 13.42 -14.32 18.94
CA ARG A 16 13.13 -13.74 17.61
C ARG A 16 11.74 -14.16 17.12
N GLU A 17 11.29 -15.37 17.45
CA GLU A 17 9.92 -15.86 17.25
C GLU A 17 8.89 -15.03 18.02
N LEU A 18 9.24 -14.51 19.21
CA LEU A 18 8.42 -13.55 19.96
C LEU A 18 8.23 -12.18 19.26
N ARG A 19 8.96 -11.90 18.18
CA ARG A 19 8.79 -10.67 17.37
C ARG A 19 8.01 -10.88 16.08
N LEU A 20 7.45 -12.08 15.84
CA LEU A 20 6.62 -12.29 14.65
C LEU A 20 5.31 -11.52 14.79
N LEU A 21 5.07 -10.59 13.87
CA LEU A 21 3.83 -9.85 13.83
C LEU A 21 2.67 -10.79 13.48
N THR A 22 1.78 -11.01 14.45
CA THR A 22 0.55 -11.75 14.20
C THR A 22 -0.32 -11.00 13.20
N VAL A 23 -1.09 -11.74 12.40
CA VAL A 23 -2.04 -11.16 11.43
C VAL A 23 -3.02 -10.21 12.12
N VAL A 24 -3.47 -10.56 13.33
CA VAL A 24 -4.35 -9.74 14.17
C VAL A 24 -3.69 -8.41 14.51
N ARG A 25 -2.40 -8.42 14.93
CA ARG A 25 -1.69 -7.19 15.25
C ARG A 25 -1.47 -6.31 14.02
N ARG A 26 -1.16 -6.89 12.85
CA ARG A 26 -1.05 -6.12 11.60
C ARG A 26 -2.37 -5.47 11.21
N ASN A 27 -3.47 -6.21 11.37
CA ASN A 27 -4.81 -5.71 11.07
C ASN A 27 -5.17 -4.49 11.93
N TYR A 28 -4.93 -4.58 13.25
CA TYR A 28 -5.12 -3.46 14.18
C TYR A 28 -4.42 -2.18 13.72
N GLU A 29 -3.20 -2.34 13.24
CA GLU A 29 -2.31 -1.22 12.92
C GLU A 29 -2.65 -0.60 11.57
N TYR A 30 -3.08 -1.40 10.59
CA TYR A 30 -3.62 -0.87 9.34
C TYR A 30 -4.92 -0.10 9.57
N GLU A 31 -5.77 -0.58 10.48
CA GLU A 31 -7.02 0.09 10.83
C GLU A 31 -6.77 1.40 11.59
N HIS A 32 -5.82 1.40 12.53
CA HIS A 32 -5.41 2.60 13.27
C HIS A 32 -4.69 3.64 12.39
N GLN A 33 -3.85 3.22 11.44
CA GLN A 33 -3.05 4.16 10.62
C GLN A 33 -3.81 4.68 9.40
N TYR A 34 -4.62 3.84 8.76
CA TYR A 34 -5.22 4.13 7.46
C TYR A 34 -6.71 3.76 7.38
N GLY A 35 -7.31 3.24 8.45
CA GLY A 35 -8.69 2.73 8.40
C GLY A 35 -8.83 1.50 7.52
N LEU A 36 -7.73 0.82 7.19
CA LEU A 36 -7.72 -0.36 6.32
C LEU A 36 -7.84 -1.62 7.16
N HIS A 37 -8.83 -2.45 6.84
CA HIS A 37 -9.05 -3.74 7.49
C HIS A 37 -8.74 -4.88 6.51
N LEU A 38 -8.04 -5.91 6.98
CA LEU A 38 -7.77 -7.14 6.24
C LEU A 38 -8.98 -8.07 6.32
N GLU A 39 -9.24 -8.88 5.31
CA GLU A 39 -10.29 -9.91 5.36
C GLU A 39 -9.67 -11.30 5.33
N GLY A 40 -10.14 -12.21 6.20
CA GLY A 40 -9.67 -13.59 6.22
C GLY A 40 -10.04 -14.36 7.48
N LYS A 41 -9.91 -15.68 7.42
CA LYS A 41 -10.25 -16.59 8.53
C LYS A 41 -9.42 -16.35 9.81
N ALA A 42 -8.22 -15.80 9.66
CA ALA A 42 -7.29 -15.53 10.75
C ALA A 42 -7.59 -14.22 11.51
N ILE A 43 -8.63 -13.49 11.10
CA ILE A 43 -8.98 -12.18 11.65
C ILE A 43 -10.24 -12.37 12.47
N GLN A 44 -10.12 -12.17 13.78
CA GLN A 44 -11.27 -12.19 14.69
C GLN A 44 -12.01 -10.85 14.59
N GLY A 45 -13.32 -10.88 14.82
CA GLY A 45 -14.14 -9.66 14.90
C GLY A 45 -13.61 -8.77 16.03
N PHE A 46 -12.92 -7.71 15.65
CA PHE A 46 -12.24 -6.79 16.55
C PHE A 46 -12.75 -5.37 16.28
N ARG A 47 -12.89 -4.56 17.33
CA ARG A 47 -13.27 -3.14 17.23
C ARG A 47 -12.13 -2.31 17.80
N PRO A 48 -11.38 -1.56 16.99
CA PRO A 48 -10.33 -0.68 17.52
C PRO A 48 -10.94 0.48 18.31
N ALA A 49 -10.13 1.04 19.21
CA ALA A 49 -10.47 2.25 19.93
C ALA A 49 -10.46 3.49 19.00
N ASP A 50 -9.65 3.46 17.95
CA ASP A 50 -9.50 4.56 16.99
C ASP A 50 -9.33 4.00 15.56
N SER A 51 -9.96 4.64 14.57
CA SER A 51 -9.98 4.20 13.17
C SER A 51 -10.04 5.39 12.22
N ARG A 52 -9.22 5.36 11.16
CA ARG A 52 -9.16 6.43 10.15
C ARG A 52 -10.13 6.19 9.01
N SER A 53 -11.42 6.13 9.33
CA SER A 53 -12.49 5.81 8.37
C SER A 53 -12.51 6.72 7.12
N LYS A 54 -12.19 8.01 7.28
CA LYS A 54 -12.18 9.00 6.17
C LYS A 54 -10.92 9.00 5.32
N PHE A 55 -9.87 8.28 5.72
CA PHE A 55 -8.58 8.32 5.03
C PHE A 55 -8.72 7.88 3.57
N LEU A 56 -9.34 6.72 3.35
CA LEU A 56 -9.46 6.13 2.01
C LEU A 56 -10.27 7.02 1.07
N GLU A 57 -11.40 7.56 1.56
CA GLU A 57 -12.24 8.50 0.82
C GLU A 57 -11.48 9.77 0.44
N SER A 58 -10.80 10.39 1.40
CA SER A 58 -10.04 11.63 1.19
C SER A 58 -8.86 11.41 0.23
N PHE A 59 -8.18 10.27 0.35
CA PHE A 59 -7.07 9.91 -0.53
C PHE A 59 -7.54 9.64 -1.97
N HIS A 60 -8.62 8.88 -2.15
CA HIS A 60 -9.20 8.65 -3.48
C HIS A 60 -9.74 9.95 -4.11
N ARG A 61 -10.34 10.82 -3.31
CA ARG A 61 -10.77 12.16 -3.74
C ARG A 61 -9.58 12.98 -4.24
N LEU A 62 -8.47 12.99 -3.51
CA LEU A 62 -7.22 13.65 -3.92
C LEU A 62 -6.70 13.09 -5.25
N LEU A 63 -6.63 11.76 -5.40
CA LEU A 63 -6.19 11.11 -6.64
C LEU A 63 -7.06 11.52 -7.83
N ARG A 64 -8.39 11.61 -7.64
CA ARG A 64 -9.30 12.07 -8.69
C ARG A 64 -9.08 13.54 -9.05
N MET A 65 -8.95 14.43 -8.06
CA MET A 65 -8.65 15.85 -8.32
C MET A 65 -7.34 16.02 -9.10
N LEU A 66 -6.33 15.20 -8.81
CA LEU A 66 -5.07 15.19 -9.54
C LEU A 66 -5.25 14.79 -11.00
N THR A 67 -6.13 13.83 -11.31
CA THR A 67 -6.40 13.45 -12.71
C THR A 67 -7.02 14.59 -13.53
N THR A 68 -7.98 15.32 -12.97
CA THR A 68 -8.54 16.53 -13.61
C THR A 68 -7.45 17.59 -13.78
N PHE A 69 -6.64 17.83 -12.74
CA PHE A 69 -5.54 18.79 -12.80
C PHE A 69 -4.55 18.46 -13.91
N TYR A 70 -4.16 17.19 -14.07
CA TYR A 70 -3.22 16.81 -15.13
C TYR A 70 -3.77 17.04 -16.53
N ARG A 71 -5.08 16.86 -16.72
CA ARG A 71 -5.74 17.18 -17.99
C ARG A 71 -5.72 18.68 -18.28
N GLN A 72 -5.89 19.51 -17.25
CA GLN A 72 -5.82 20.97 -17.37
C GLN A 72 -4.37 21.46 -17.55
N ASP A 73 -3.39 20.86 -16.87
CA ASP A 73 -1.96 21.22 -16.97
C ASP A 73 -1.37 20.84 -18.35
N ASP A 74 -1.90 19.78 -18.97
CA ASP A 74 -1.54 19.41 -20.35
C ASP A 74 -2.15 20.36 -21.40
N ASP A 75 -3.26 21.01 -21.07
CA ASP A 75 -3.92 21.97 -21.95
C ASP A 75 -3.22 23.34 -21.84
N THR A 76 -2.40 23.66 -22.83
CA THR A 76 -1.64 24.93 -22.87
C THR A 76 -2.53 26.16 -23.00
N THR A 77 -3.83 26.00 -23.26
CA THR A 77 -4.79 27.10 -23.39
C THR A 77 -5.41 27.53 -22.05
N VAL A 78 -5.29 26.70 -21.00
CA VAL A 78 -5.88 26.93 -19.69
C VAL A 78 -4.80 27.00 -18.63
N LYS A 79 -4.88 27.97 -17.72
CA LYS A 79 -4.05 27.97 -16.52
C LYS A 79 -4.68 27.04 -15.48
N ALA A 80 -4.09 25.87 -15.29
CA ALA A 80 -4.57 24.89 -14.31
C ALA A 80 -4.56 25.48 -12.89
N ASP A 81 -5.67 25.30 -12.16
CA ASP A 81 -5.80 25.73 -10.77
C ASP A 81 -5.36 24.61 -9.81
N ALA A 82 -4.34 24.88 -9.00
CA ALA A 82 -3.83 23.95 -7.99
C ALA A 82 -4.44 24.13 -6.60
N PHE A 83 -5.31 25.12 -6.40
CA PHE A 83 -5.93 25.38 -5.09
C PHE A 83 -6.78 24.20 -4.57
N PRO A 84 -7.59 23.51 -5.39
CA PRO A 84 -8.31 22.30 -4.94
C PRO A 84 -7.37 21.19 -4.47
N ILE A 85 -6.21 21.04 -5.13
CA ILE A 85 -5.19 20.04 -4.75
C ILE A 85 -4.58 20.40 -3.40
N LEU A 86 -4.27 21.67 -3.16
CA LEU A 86 -3.75 22.13 -1.88
C LEU A 86 -4.72 21.78 -0.74
N ASN A 87 -6.01 22.01 -0.92
CA ASN A 87 -7.02 21.67 0.09
C ASN A 87 -7.11 20.15 0.30
N GLY A 88 -7.08 19.35 -0.78
CA GLY A 88 -7.04 17.90 -0.67
C GLY A 88 -5.78 17.37 0.05
N LEU A 89 -4.62 17.97 -0.22
CA LEU A 89 -3.37 17.64 0.45
C LEU A 89 -3.44 17.97 1.95
N LYS A 90 -3.99 19.13 2.31
CA LYS A 90 -4.22 19.52 3.71
C LYS A 90 -5.15 18.55 4.43
N GLU A 91 -6.26 18.17 3.79
CA GLU A 91 -7.24 17.24 4.37
C GLU A 91 -6.60 15.87 4.64
N VAL A 92 -5.90 15.30 3.65
CA VAL A 92 -5.20 14.02 3.83
C VAL A 92 -4.07 14.14 4.85
N HIS A 93 -3.30 15.23 4.83
CA HIS A 93 -2.25 15.48 5.81
C HIS A 93 -2.81 15.54 7.24
N LEU A 94 -3.92 16.23 7.47
CA LEU A 94 -4.56 16.34 8.77
C LEU A 94 -4.95 14.95 9.31
N ILE A 95 -5.62 14.14 8.48
CA ILE A 95 -6.03 12.77 8.85
C ILE A 95 -4.80 11.89 9.19
N LEU A 96 -3.72 12.03 8.42
CA LEU A 96 -2.48 11.29 8.67
C LEU A 96 -1.76 11.74 9.95
N SER A 97 -1.81 13.03 10.26
CA SER A 97 -1.16 13.63 11.43
C SER A 97 -1.84 13.24 12.75
N GLU A 98 -3.16 13.03 12.76
CA GLU A 98 -3.89 12.52 13.93
C GLU A 98 -3.33 11.18 14.46
N GLY A 99 -2.82 10.32 13.56
CA GLY A 99 -2.26 9.01 13.91
C GLY A 99 -0.73 8.97 14.12
N ALA A 100 -0.04 10.11 14.00
CA ALA A 100 1.44 10.16 13.99
C ALA A 100 2.09 9.83 15.35
N HIS A 101 1.34 9.93 16.45
CA HIS A 101 1.88 9.76 17.81
C HIS A 101 2.37 8.34 18.12
N ASN A 102 1.96 7.31 17.35
CA ASN A 102 2.26 5.90 17.64
C ASN A 102 3.19 5.21 16.60
N GLN A 103 3.71 5.95 15.62
CA GLN A 103 4.41 5.35 14.46
C GLN A 103 5.94 5.17 14.63
N TYR A 104 6.56 5.84 15.60
CA TYR A 104 8.02 5.89 15.70
C TYR A 104 8.66 4.73 16.51
N GLY A 105 7.85 3.83 17.06
CA GLY A 105 8.32 2.81 18.03
C GLY A 105 8.77 1.49 17.42
N ASP A 106 7.84 0.61 17.03
CA ASP A 106 8.20 -0.82 16.86
C ASP A 106 7.55 -1.52 15.68
N LEU A 107 6.32 -1.17 15.29
CA LEU A 107 5.58 -2.01 14.36
C LEU A 107 5.93 -1.82 12.89
N PRO A 108 6.03 -0.58 12.36
CA PRO A 108 6.41 -0.39 10.96
C PRO A 108 7.81 -0.91 10.66
N SER A 109 8.74 -0.78 11.63
CA SER A 109 10.11 -1.29 11.52
C SER A 109 10.15 -2.82 11.53
N VAL A 110 9.44 -3.49 12.44
CA VAL A 110 9.34 -4.96 12.47
C VAL A 110 8.66 -5.50 11.21
N ALA A 111 7.53 -4.91 10.80
CA ALA A 111 6.82 -5.32 9.58
C ALA A 111 7.70 -5.18 8.33
N ARG A 112 8.48 -4.10 8.25
CA ARG A 112 9.42 -3.88 7.15
C ARG A 112 10.58 -4.88 7.18
N ILE A 113 11.15 -5.17 8.35
CA ILE A 113 12.19 -6.20 8.50
C ILE A 113 11.66 -7.56 8.04
N GLU A 114 10.46 -7.95 8.47
CA GLU A 114 9.85 -9.22 8.07
C GLU A 114 9.60 -9.28 6.55
N MET A 115 9.05 -8.22 5.96
CA MET A 115 8.81 -8.16 4.53
C MET A 115 10.12 -8.28 3.74
N LEU A 116 11.16 -7.54 4.14
CA LEU A 116 12.47 -7.60 3.49
C LEU A 116 13.12 -8.99 3.64
N MET A 117 12.98 -9.62 4.81
CA MET A 117 13.45 -10.99 5.01
C MET A 117 12.69 -11.97 4.11
N GLN A 118 11.38 -11.85 3.97
CA GLN A 118 10.57 -12.70 3.09
C GLN A 118 10.95 -12.52 1.62
N GLN A 119 11.06 -11.28 1.15
CA GLN A 119 11.52 -10.95 -0.20
C GLN A 119 12.91 -11.51 -0.46
N TRP A 120 13.84 -11.37 0.49
CA TRP A 120 15.18 -11.91 0.37
C TRP A 120 15.19 -13.43 0.29
N ILE A 121 14.43 -14.13 1.13
CA ILE A 121 14.32 -15.60 1.11
C ILE A 121 13.75 -16.06 -0.25
N LEU A 122 12.70 -15.42 -0.74
CA LEU A 122 12.05 -15.77 -2.00
C LEU A 122 12.88 -15.40 -3.23
N SER A 123 13.79 -14.44 -3.13
CA SER A 123 14.72 -14.08 -4.21
C SER A 123 15.83 -15.09 -4.45
N ARG A 124 15.96 -16.10 -3.57
CA ARG A 124 17.04 -17.07 -3.60
C ARG A 124 16.88 -18.03 -4.79
N PRO A 125 17.95 -18.27 -5.58
CA PRO A 125 17.88 -19.12 -6.77
C PRO A 125 17.41 -20.55 -6.46
N GLU A 126 17.66 -21.04 -5.26
CA GLU A 126 17.26 -22.36 -4.77
C GLU A 126 15.73 -22.56 -4.84
N PHE A 127 14.93 -21.50 -4.63
CA PHE A 127 13.46 -21.60 -4.71
C PHE A 127 12.95 -21.81 -6.13
N ARG A 128 13.75 -21.51 -7.16
CA ARG A 128 13.37 -21.73 -8.56
C ARG A 128 13.28 -23.21 -8.93
N GLU A 129 13.99 -24.07 -8.22
CA GLU A 129 13.91 -25.52 -8.42
C GLU A 129 12.61 -26.10 -7.85
N PHE A 130 12.08 -25.49 -6.78
CA PHE A 130 10.90 -25.98 -6.08
C PHE A 130 9.59 -25.41 -6.60
N LEU A 131 9.62 -24.22 -7.21
CA LEU A 131 8.43 -23.53 -7.70
C LEU A 131 8.43 -23.46 -9.24
N PRO A 132 7.27 -23.68 -9.89
CA PRO A 132 7.13 -23.56 -11.34
C PRO A 132 7.14 -22.09 -11.77
N THR A 133 8.33 -21.47 -11.71
CA THR A 133 8.56 -20.08 -12.09
C THR A 133 8.58 -19.95 -13.62
N ARG A 134 8.14 -18.80 -14.13
CA ARG A 134 8.15 -18.48 -15.57
C ARG A 134 9.30 -17.53 -15.86
N THR A 135 10.43 -18.05 -16.33
CA THR A 135 11.65 -17.26 -16.60
C THR A 135 11.45 -16.16 -17.65
N MET A 136 10.47 -16.29 -18.54
CA MET A 136 10.21 -15.32 -19.62
C MET A 136 9.44 -14.06 -19.18
N VAL A 137 8.89 -14.00 -17.97
CA VAL A 137 8.18 -12.78 -17.50
C VAL A 137 9.19 -11.83 -16.89
N ALA A 138 9.31 -10.62 -17.47
CA ALA A 138 10.21 -9.58 -17.00
C ALA A 138 9.69 -8.95 -15.70
N TYR A 139 10.07 -9.53 -14.56
CA TYR A 139 9.84 -8.94 -13.24
C TYR A 139 10.97 -7.98 -12.84
N PRO A 140 10.67 -6.83 -12.22
CA PRO A 140 11.69 -5.89 -11.77
C PRO A 140 12.48 -6.41 -10.56
N GLU A 141 11.91 -7.30 -9.75
CA GLU A 141 12.56 -7.84 -8.55
C GLU A 141 12.58 -9.37 -8.54
N PRO A 142 13.68 -10.01 -8.09
CA PRO A 142 13.87 -11.47 -8.25
C PRO A 142 13.00 -12.36 -7.35
N TRP A 143 12.24 -11.81 -6.41
CA TRP A 143 11.34 -12.59 -5.55
C TRP A 143 9.92 -12.72 -6.14
N MET A 144 9.60 -11.88 -7.13
CA MET A 144 8.24 -11.75 -7.67
C MET A 144 7.82 -12.97 -8.50
N ASP A 145 8.78 -13.62 -9.16
CA ASP A 145 8.58 -14.86 -9.90
C ASP A 145 8.08 -16.00 -8.99
N CYS A 146 8.68 -16.14 -7.81
CA CYS A 146 8.34 -17.14 -6.82
C CYS A 146 6.96 -16.86 -6.20
N VAL A 147 6.65 -15.60 -5.91
CA VAL A 147 5.31 -15.21 -5.43
C VAL A 147 4.25 -15.48 -6.49
N ASP A 148 4.51 -15.17 -7.76
CA ASP A 148 3.57 -15.42 -8.85
C ASP A 148 3.34 -16.92 -9.10
N ALA A 149 4.40 -17.73 -8.98
CA ALA A 149 4.28 -19.19 -9.02
C ALA A 149 3.42 -19.71 -7.85
N MET A 150 3.67 -19.22 -6.63
CA MET A 150 2.88 -19.59 -5.45
C MET A 150 1.41 -19.21 -5.59
N LYS A 151 1.12 -18.02 -6.15
CA LYS A 151 -0.25 -17.57 -6.43
C LYS A 151 -1.02 -18.57 -7.29
N LYS A 152 -0.37 -19.09 -8.34
CA LYS A 152 -0.96 -20.10 -9.24
C LYS A 152 -1.20 -21.43 -8.52
N VAL A 153 -0.21 -21.91 -7.77
CA VAL A 153 -0.32 -23.17 -7.01
C VAL A 153 -1.44 -23.10 -5.96
N GLN A 154 -1.58 -21.95 -5.30
CA GLN A 154 -2.57 -21.75 -4.24
C GLN A 154 -3.97 -21.32 -4.76
N GLY A 155 -4.13 -21.15 -6.07
CA GLY A 155 -5.38 -20.64 -6.66
C GLY A 155 -5.77 -19.26 -6.12
N TRP A 156 -4.78 -18.38 -5.90
CA TRP A 156 -5.00 -16.99 -5.54
C TRP A 156 -5.35 -16.14 -6.79
N SER A 157 -5.45 -14.82 -6.62
CA SER A 157 -5.82 -13.88 -7.70
C SER A 157 -4.94 -14.05 -8.95
N ASP A 158 -5.52 -13.96 -10.14
CA ASP A 158 -4.79 -13.95 -11.42
C ASP A 158 -4.02 -12.64 -11.72
N THR A 159 -4.21 -11.59 -10.91
CA THR A 159 -3.54 -10.30 -11.13
C THR A 159 -2.03 -10.41 -10.92
N SER A 160 -1.22 -9.78 -11.78
CA SER A 160 0.25 -9.79 -11.63
C SER A 160 0.72 -9.19 -10.31
N VAL A 161 1.74 -9.79 -9.69
CA VAL A 161 2.41 -9.31 -8.47
C VAL A 161 2.98 -7.90 -8.65
N VAL A 162 3.31 -7.51 -9.89
CA VAL A 162 3.82 -6.17 -10.22
C VAL A 162 2.86 -5.08 -9.79
N HIS A 163 1.55 -5.26 -9.96
CA HIS A 163 0.58 -4.24 -9.58
C HIS A 163 0.51 -4.04 -8.06
N PHE A 164 0.62 -5.12 -7.28
CA PHE A 164 0.68 -5.03 -5.81
C PHE A 164 1.96 -4.33 -5.35
N ARG A 165 3.10 -4.64 -5.96
CA ARG A 165 4.36 -3.94 -5.69
C ARG A 165 4.24 -2.44 -6.01
N ASN A 166 3.73 -2.10 -7.19
CA ASN A 166 3.60 -0.71 -7.62
C ASN A 166 2.65 0.07 -6.72
N LEU A 167 1.55 -0.53 -6.27
CA LEU A 167 0.66 0.05 -5.26
C LEU A 167 1.41 0.35 -3.95
N ALA A 168 2.21 -0.59 -3.46
CA ALA A 168 2.97 -0.42 -2.23
C ALA A 168 4.02 0.70 -2.38
N VAL A 169 4.81 0.67 -3.45
CA VAL A 169 5.89 1.65 -3.68
C VAL A 169 5.34 3.06 -3.92
N PHE A 170 4.41 3.21 -4.87
CA PHE A 170 3.85 4.53 -5.19
C PHE A 170 2.97 5.05 -4.04
N GLY A 171 2.20 4.19 -3.40
CA GLY A 171 1.41 4.55 -2.22
C GLY A 171 2.30 5.05 -1.08
N GLU A 172 3.38 4.34 -0.75
CA GLU A 172 4.33 4.78 0.28
C GLU A 172 4.98 6.12 -0.07
N GLN A 173 5.48 6.29 -1.30
CA GLN A 173 6.08 7.55 -1.74
C GLN A 173 5.11 8.73 -1.61
N LEU A 174 3.88 8.58 -2.10
CA LEU A 174 2.85 9.60 -2.00
C LEU A 174 2.51 9.90 -0.53
N LEU A 175 2.20 8.88 0.26
CA LEU A 175 1.79 9.06 1.66
C LEU A 175 2.89 9.66 2.52
N LEU A 176 4.15 9.28 2.34
CA LEU A 176 5.27 9.89 3.06
C LEU A 176 5.46 11.35 2.65
N SER A 177 5.30 11.68 1.37
CA SER A 177 5.39 13.07 0.91
C SER A 177 4.28 13.97 1.47
N ILE A 178 3.06 13.43 1.63
CA ILE A 178 1.93 14.15 2.22
C ILE A 178 2.13 14.25 3.74
N ARG A 179 2.51 13.14 4.39
CA ARG A 179 2.68 13.07 5.85
C ARG A 179 3.76 14.01 6.37
N PHE A 180 4.92 14.05 5.72
CA PHE A 180 6.06 14.87 6.16
C PHE A 180 6.10 16.26 5.54
N GLY A 181 5.15 16.59 4.66
CA GLY A 181 5.01 17.95 4.16
C GLY A 181 4.37 18.87 5.19
N HIS A 182 4.79 20.13 5.23
CA HIS A 182 4.20 21.17 6.09
C HIS A 182 2.92 21.76 5.47
N TRP A 183 1.98 20.90 5.04
CA TRP A 183 0.81 21.33 4.28
C TRP A 183 -0.12 22.25 5.06
N SER A 184 -0.20 22.09 6.39
CA SER A 184 -1.07 22.89 7.26
C SER A 184 -0.81 24.41 7.15
N ASP A 185 0.46 24.81 7.06
CA ASP A 185 0.86 26.22 7.06
C ASP A 185 0.96 26.83 5.65
N VAL A 186 0.96 25.99 4.60
CA VAL A 186 1.09 26.43 3.22
C VAL A 186 -0.23 27.05 2.75
N VAL A 187 -0.21 28.34 2.41
CA VAL A 187 -1.39 29.05 1.87
C VAL A 187 -1.32 29.16 0.33
N GLU A 188 -0.10 29.28 -0.21
CA GLU A 188 0.15 29.51 -1.63
C GLU A 188 -0.04 28.23 -2.47
N PRO A 189 -0.87 28.24 -3.54
CA PRO A 189 -1.10 27.06 -4.38
C PRO A 189 0.13 26.59 -5.17
N THR A 190 1.14 27.45 -5.35
CA THR A 190 2.36 27.13 -6.11
C THR A 190 3.09 25.88 -5.59
N SER A 191 3.12 25.66 -4.27
CA SER A 191 3.75 24.45 -3.70
C SER A 191 2.98 23.17 -4.03
N ALA A 192 1.64 23.22 -4.02
CA ALA A 192 0.79 22.10 -4.41
C ALA A 192 0.90 21.80 -5.91
N PHE A 193 0.98 22.84 -6.74
CA PHE A 193 1.23 22.72 -8.18
C PHE A 193 2.53 21.93 -8.46
N ASN A 194 3.63 22.35 -7.83
CA ASN A 194 4.94 21.71 -8.01
C ASN A 194 4.92 20.25 -7.51
N TRP A 195 4.28 19.99 -6.37
CA TRP A 195 4.11 18.63 -5.85
C TRP A 195 3.30 17.75 -6.81
N ALA A 196 2.18 18.24 -7.33
CA ALA A 196 1.32 17.50 -8.24
C ALA A 196 2.06 17.12 -9.54
N ARG A 197 2.84 18.06 -10.10
CA ARG A 197 3.66 17.83 -11.30
C ARG A 197 4.80 16.86 -11.05
N PHE A 198 5.49 16.98 -9.92
CA PHE A 198 6.60 16.09 -9.55
C PHE A 198 6.14 14.64 -9.37
N TRP A 199 5.02 14.42 -8.69
CA TRP A 199 4.49 13.09 -8.37
C TRP A 199 3.57 12.51 -9.45
N ARG A 200 3.41 13.18 -10.60
CA ARG A 200 2.51 12.74 -11.68
C ARG A 200 2.74 11.28 -12.12
N PRO A 201 3.98 10.80 -12.36
CA PRO A 201 4.20 9.40 -12.74
C PRO A 201 3.72 8.41 -11.67
N GLN A 202 3.93 8.73 -10.39
CA GLN A 202 3.57 7.88 -9.25
C GLN A 202 2.05 7.86 -9.05
N VAL A 203 1.38 9.00 -9.20
CA VAL A 203 -0.09 9.09 -9.11
C VAL A 203 -0.74 8.27 -10.22
N GLN A 204 -0.33 8.47 -11.47
CA GLN A 204 -0.85 7.70 -12.61
C GLN A 204 -0.53 6.20 -12.49
N GLY A 205 0.69 5.88 -12.06
CA GLY A 205 1.12 4.50 -11.80
C GLY A 205 0.31 3.83 -10.68
N TYR A 206 0.00 4.56 -9.62
CA TYR A 206 -0.85 4.09 -8.52
C TYR A 206 -2.27 3.83 -9.00
N ILE A 207 -2.89 4.78 -9.71
CA ILE A 207 -4.26 4.63 -10.23
C ILE A 207 -4.37 3.42 -11.16
N HIS A 208 -3.43 3.26 -12.09
CA HIS A 208 -3.40 2.11 -12.98
C HIS A 208 -3.21 0.79 -12.23
N ALA A 209 -2.29 0.74 -11.27
CA ALA A 209 -2.08 -0.45 -10.44
C ALA A 209 -3.28 -0.77 -9.55
N TYR A 210 -3.97 0.25 -9.03
CA TYR A 210 -5.18 0.12 -8.24
C TYR A 210 -6.31 -0.50 -9.05
N TRP A 211 -6.53 0.01 -10.26
CA TRP A 211 -7.51 -0.54 -11.19
C TRP A 211 -7.20 -2.00 -11.56
N ALA A 212 -5.93 -2.33 -11.87
CA ALA A 212 -5.55 -3.69 -12.22
C ALA A 212 -5.84 -4.71 -11.09
N VAL A 213 -5.71 -4.27 -9.84
CA VAL A 213 -5.94 -5.10 -8.64
C VAL A 213 -7.43 -5.16 -8.27
N THR A 214 -8.11 -4.03 -8.22
CA THR A 214 -9.48 -3.92 -7.68
C THR A 214 -10.59 -3.94 -8.73
N ALA A 215 -10.25 -3.75 -10.02
CA ALA A 215 -11.17 -3.47 -11.12
C ALA A 215 -12.01 -2.19 -10.97
N ILE A 216 -11.68 -1.30 -10.02
CA ILE A 216 -12.36 -0.03 -9.84
C ILE A 216 -11.57 1.08 -10.51
N TYR A 217 -12.24 1.86 -11.35
CA TYR A 217 -11.66 3.02 -11.99
C TYR A 217 -11.87 4.24 -11.10
N LEU A 218 -10.77 4.89 -10.68
CA LEU A 218 -10.82 6.07 -9.80
C LEU A 218 -11.11 7.38 -10.55
N HIS A 219 -11.14 7.34 -11.89
CA HIS A 219 -11.25 8.51 -12.76
C HIS A 219 -12.70 8.78 -13.22
N ASP A 220 -13.68 7.95 -12.86
CA ASP A 220 -15.04 8.10 -13.38
C ASP A 220 -15.81 9.26 -12.71
N GLY A 221 -16.00 10.33 -13.50
CA GLY A 221 -16.99 11.42 -13.33
C GLY A 221 -16.72 12.44 -12.22
N GLU A 222 -16.61 13.72 -12.58
CA GLU A 222 -16.39 14.83 -11.61
C GLU A 222 -17.53 15.01 -10.59
N ASP A 223 -18.70 14.44 -10.83
CA ASP A 223 -19.90 14.60 -10.00
C ASP A 223 -20.33 13.33 -9.23
N GLY A 224 -19.63 12.21 -9.42
CA GLY A 224 -19.98 10.94 -8.76
C GLY A 224 -19.45 10.84 -7.32
N PRO A 225 -20.10 10.08 -6.41
CA PRO A 225 -19.58 9.80 -5.08
C PRO A 225 -18.22 9.08 -5.18
N VAL A 226 -17.25 9.51 -4.36
CA VAL A 226 -15.94 8.86 -4.31
C VAL A 226 -16.11 7.45 -3.75
N ASN A 227 -15.60 6.46 -4.48
CA ASN A 227 -15.68 5.09 -4.01
C ASN A 227 -14.70 4.87 -2.84
N ALA A 228 -15.24 4.80 -1.62
CA ALA A 228 -14.51 4.52 -0.39
C ALA A 228 -14.63 3.05 0.07
N THR A 229 -15.03 2.13 -0.83
CA THR A 229 -15.05 0.69 -0.48
C THR A 229 -13.66 0.18 -0.16
N LEU A 230 -13.55 -0.58 0.93
CA LEU A 230 -12.27 -1.11 1.39
C LEU A 230 -11.63 -2.03 0.33
N PRO A 231 -10.33 -1.87 0.02
CA PRO A 231 -9.66 -2.71 -0.98
C PRO A 231 -9.71 -4.21 -0.66
N SER A 232 -9.75 -4.58 0.61
CA SER A 232 -9.87 -5.96 1.05
C SER A 232 -11.19 -6.61 0.62
N VAL A 233 -12.30 -5.87 0.74
CA VAL A 233 -13.63 -6.31 0.28
C VAL A 233 -13.62 -6.53 -1.24
N LEU A 234 -13.01 -5.60 -1.98
CA LEU A 234 -12.91 -5.68 -3.45
C LEU A 234 -12.08 -6.88 -3.89
N LEU A 235 -10.96 -7.13 -3.19
CA LEU A 235 -10.11 -8.29 -3.42
C LEU A 235 -10.85 -9.60 -3.12
N ARG A 236 -11.62 -9.66 -2.03
CA ARG A 236 -12.44 -10.84 -1.71
C ARG A 236 -13.49 -11.10 -2.78
N GLN A 237 -14.27 -10.08 -3.16
CA GLN A 237 -15.27 -10.19 -4.22
C GLN A 237 -14.67 -10.67 -5.53
N ARG A 238 -13.49 -10.16 -5.88
CA ARG A 238 -12.77 -10.59 -7.08
C ARG A 238 -12.32 -12.05 -7.01
N LEU A 239 -11.76 -12.48 -5.88
CA LEU A 239 -11.35 -13.87 -5.66
C LEU A 239 -12.55 -14.82 -5.74
N ASP A 240 -13.68 -14.44 -5.14
CA ASP A 240 -14.92 -15.22 -5.20
C ASP A 240 -15.47 -15.30 -6.63
N ASN A 241 -15.43 -14.20 -7.39
CA ASN A 241 -15.81 -14.18 -8.80
C ASN A 241 -14.90 -15.04 -9.68
N GLN A 242 -13.59 -15.07 -9.41
CA GLN A 242 -12.65 -15.93 -10.11
C GLN A 242 -12.94 -17.40 -9.83
N ARG A 243 -13.18 -17.76 -8.56
CA ARG A 243 -13.54 -19.13 -8.16
C ARG A 243 -14.85 -19.64 -8.76
N ARG A 244 -15.80 -18.74 -9.06
CA ARG A 244 -17.05 -19.10 -9.74
C ARG A 244 -16.90 -19.35 -11.24
N ARG A 245 -15.81 -18.87 -11.86
CA ARG A 245 -15.54 -19.00 -13.30
C ARG A 245 -14.72 -20.25 -13.65
N VAL A 246 -14.08 -20.87 -12.65
CA VAL A 246 -13.33 -22.13 -12.76
C VAL A 246 -14.25 -23.28 -12.39
#